data_AF-A0A974WNR4-F1
#
_entry.id   AF-A0A974WNR4-F1
#
_cell.length_a   1.000
_cell.length_b   1.000
_cell.length_c   1.000
_cell.angle_alpha   90.00
_cell.angle_beta   90.00
_cell.angle_gamma   90.00
#
_symmetry.space_group_name_H-M   'P 1'
#
loop_
_entity.id
_entity.type
_entity.pdbx_description
1 polymer ?
#
loop_
_entity_poly.entity_id
_entity_poly.type
_entity_poly.pdbx_seq_one_letter_code
_entity_poly.pdbx_strand_id
1 'polypeptide(L)'
;MSRQTFKLLINYDFGKSIIFNKADIAINYDEEKQWIYLDSNSLGGFGKKLFRINDYEKNKTWYIFLENVSFIVSEKTIKIKTDSQVTFLEQARVKVDLTKLIKEKRKQIEYLSAIKKIGINIDNYLRLNDYKQMLYELELRQLFNLVEGDLNE
;
A
#
# COMPACT_ATOMS: atom_id res chain seq x y z
N MET A 1 16.90 9.03 18.52
CA MET A 1 17.38 9.46 17.19
C MET A 1 16.24 10.21 16.51
N SER A 2 16.46 11.45 16.06
CA SER A 2 15.43 12.21 15.34
C SER A 2 15.18 11.56 13.97
N ARG A 3 13.91 11.29 13.62
CA ARG A 3 13.58 10.76 12.29
C ARG A 3 13.95 11.78 11.21
N GLN A 4 14.63 11.32 10.16
CA GLN A 4 14.98 12.17 9.03
C GLN A 4 13.74 12.41 8.18
N THR A 5 13.48 13.68 7.85
CA THR A 5 12.40 14.08 6.95
C THR A 5 12.94 14.38 5.56
N PHE A 6 12.15 14.04 4.55
CA PHE A 6 12.45 14.18 3.13
C PHE A 6 11.34 14.95 2.41
N LYS A 7 11.69 15.53 1.27
CA LYS A 7 10.70 15.83 0.23
C LYS A 7 10.32 14.53 -0.46
N LEU A 8 9.06 14.13 -0.40
CA LEU A 8 8.54 12.93 -1.06
C LEU A 8 7.78 13.32 -2.32
N LEU A 9 8.19 12.75 -3.46
CA LEU A 9 7.51 12.87 -4.75
C LEU A 9 7.03 11.48 -5.17
N ILE A 10 5.72 11.30 -5.34
CA ILE A 10 5.14 10.06 -5.86
C ILE A 10 4.52 10.38 -7.21
N ASN A 11 5.04 9.74 -8.26
CA ASN A 11 4.44 9.76 -9.59
C ASN A 11 3.62 8.49 -9.78
N TYR A 12 2.34 8.64 -10.11
CA TYR A 12 1.37 7.57 -10.23
C TYR A 12 0.43 7.80 -11.42
N ASP A 13 -0.33 6.78 -11.81
CA ASP A 13 -1.42 6.86 -12.81
C ASP A 13 -1.11 7.79 -14.01
N PHE A 14 -0.18 7.35 -14.86
CA PHE A 14 0.17 8.01 -16.13
C PHE A 14 0.43 9.53 -16.05
N GLY A 15 1.23 9.96 -15.08
CA GLY A 15 1.75 11.33 -15.00
C GLY A 15 1.12 12.20 -13.93
N LYS A 16 0.19 11.66 -13.12
CA LYS A 16 -0.20 12.31 -11.87
C LYS A 16 0.97 12.31 -10.90
N SER A 17 1.06 13.37 -10.11
CA SER A 17 2.10 13.48 -9.09
C SER A 17 1.53 14.09 -7.82
N ILE A 18 2.05 13.62 -6.70
CA ILE A 18 1.81 14.20 -5.38
C ILE A 18 3.14 14.47 -4.71
N ILE A 19 3.19 15.60 -4.00
CA ILE A 19 4.38 16.08 -3.31
C ILE A 19 4.04 16.29 -1.84
N PHE A 20 4.87 15.75 -0.96
CA PHE A 20 4.93 16.10 0.45
C PHE A 20 6.27 16.77 0.71
N ASN A 21 6.31 18.05 1.12
CA ASN A 21 7.60 18.74 1.23
C ASN A 21 8.38 18.34 2.48
N LYS A 22 7.69 17.84 3.50
CA LYS A 22 8.29 17.37 4.75
C LYS A 22 7.59 16.11 5.23
N ALA A 23 8.08 14.95 4.78
CA ALA A 23 7.53 13.65 5.17
C ALA A 23 8.62 12.62 5.50
N ASP A 24 8.23 11.58 6.22
CA ASP A 24 8.94 10.30 6.17
C ASP A 24 8.02 9.23 5.57
N ILE A 25 8.63 8.16 5.06
CA ILE A 25 7.90 7.03 4.51
C ILE A 25 8.44 5.72 5.08
N ALA A 26 7.52 4.83 5.40
CA ALA A 26 7.83 3.47 5.84
C ALA A 26 6.99 2.46 5.05
N ILE A 27 7.54 1.27 4.88
CA ILE A 27 6.97 0.19 4.09
C ILE A 27 6.61 -0.93 5.05
N ASN A 28 5.40 -1.45 4.92
CA ASN A 28 4.99 -2.61 5.68
C ASN A 28 5.70 -3.85 5.14
N TYR A 29 6.47 -4.52 6.00
CA TYR A 29 7.20 -5.73 5.64
C TYR A 29 6.50 -6.96 6.24
N ASP A 30 6.44 -8.03 5.45
CA ASP A 30 5.86 -9.32 5.81
C ASP A 30 4.41 -9.33 6.35
N GLU A 31 3.60 -8.33 6.03
CA GLU A 31 2.18 -8.27 6.46
C GLU A 31 2.00 -8.25 7.99
N GLU A 32 3.10 -8.03 8.73
CA GLU A 32 3.12 -7.91 10.17
C GLU A 32 2.96 -6.45 10.60
N LYS A 33 2.98 -6.16 11.91
CA LYS A 33 2.99 -4.77 12.42
C LYS A 33 4.33 -4.05 12.25
N GLN A 34 5.25 -4.60 11.46
CA GLN A 34 6.59 -4.08 11.26
C GLN A 34 6.64 -3.08 10.09
N TRP A 35 7.45 -2.04 10.27
CA TRP A 35 7.60 -0.95 9.31
C TRP A 35 9.08 -0.72 9.05
N ILE A 36 9.49 -0.80 7.79
CA ILE A 36 10.86 -0.53 7.34
C ILE A 36 10.90 0.88 6.77
N TYR A 37 11.77 1.73 7.31
CA TYR A 37 12.02 3.06 6.77
C TYR A 37 12.99 2.99 5.60
N LEU A 38 12.80 3.86 4.62
CA LEU A 38 13.77 3.99 3.54
C LEU A 38 15.02 4.72 4.04
N ASP A 39 16.18 4.08 3.89
CA ASP A 39 17.47 4.66 4.24
C ASP A 39 17.90 5.75 3.25
N SER A 40 18.72 6.68 3.74
CA SER A 40 19.38 7.67 2.88
C SER A 40 20.27 6.99 1.84
N ASN A 41 20.28 7.51 0.61
CA ASN A 41 21.10 7.00 -0.51
C ASN A 41 20.79 5.54 -0.89
N SER A 42 19.50 5.19 -0.92
CA SER A 42 19.01 3.87 -1.32
C SER A 42 18.22 3.92 -2.62
N LEU A 43 18.15 2.79 -3.33
CA LEU A 43 17.25 2.58 -4.45
C LEU A 43 16.70 1.16 -4.40
N GLY A 44 15.55 0.94 -5.02
CA GLY A 44 14.97 -0.39 -5.10
C GLY A 44 13.59 -0.39 -5.71
N GLY A 45 12.94 -1.54 -5.58
CA GLY A 45 11.56 -1.70 -6.01
C GLY A 45 10.83 -2.74 -5.18
N PHE A 46 9.51 -2.63 -5.18
CA PHE A 46 8.62 -3.54 -4.48
C PHE A 46 7.48 -3.94 -5.40
N GLY A 47 6.98 -5.16 -5.21
CA GLY A 47 5.65 -5.52 -5.70
C GLY A 47 4.57 -4.74 -4.96
N LYS A 48 3.40 -5.35 -4.75
CA LYS A 48 2.33 -4.73 -3.99
C LYS A 48 2.70 -4.62 -2.50
N LYS A 49 2.73 -3.40 -1.96
CA LYS A 49 3.04 -3.12 -0.54
C LYS A 49 2.19 -1.98 0.01
N LEU A 50 1.99 -1.97 1.33
CA LEU A 50 1.38 -0.86 2.07
C LEU A 50 2.49 0.10 2.52
N PHE A 51 2.33 1.37 2.19
CA PHE A 51 3.24 2.44 2.60
C PHE A 51 2.53 3.32 3.63
N ARG A 52 3.26 3.73 4.66
CA ARG A 52 2.84 4.77 5.61
C ARG A 52 3.67 6.02 5.36
N ILE A 53 2.99 7.14 5.17
CA ILE A 53 3.59 8.46 4.95
C ILE A 53 3.20 9.32 6.15
N ASN A 54 4.19 9.82 6.90
CA ASN A 54 3.94 10.82 7.93
C ASN A 54 4.19 12.20 7.32
N ASP A 55 3.13 12.96 7.02
CA ASP A 55 3.19 14.33 6.53
C ASP A 55 3.29 15.30 7.71
N TYR A 56 4.48 15.86 7.91
CA TYR A 56 4.78 16.77 9.00
C TYR A 56 4.37 18.22 8.72
N GLU A 57 4.02 18.58 7.48
CA GLU A 57 3.46 19.91 7.19
C GLU A 57 1.99 19.97 7.62
N LYS A 58 1.23 18.93 7.29
CA LYS A 58 -0.20 18.82 7.65
C LYS A 58 -0.44 18.13 9.01
N ASN A 59 0.61 17.62 9.65
CA ASN A 59 0.52 16.79 10.85
C ASN A 59 -0.48 15.62 10.67
N LYS A 60 -0.42 14.95 9.51
CA LYS A 60 -1.35 13.89 9.11
C LYS A 60 -0.56 12.65 8.69
N THR A 61 -1.10 11.47 9.01
CA THR A 61 -0.51 10.18 8.61
C THR A 61 -1.39 9.55 7.54
N TRP A 62 -0.79 9.24 6.41
CA TRP A 62 -1.42 8.60 5.28
C TRP A 62 -0.93 7.17 5.11
N TYR A 63 -1.82 6.32 4.63
CA TYR A 63 -1.51 4.96 4.24
C TYR A 63 -1.93 4.78 2.79
N ILE A 64 -1.06 4.21 1.96
CA ILE A 64 -1.34 3.98 0.54
C ILE A 64 -0.86 2.59 0.12
N PHE A 65 -1.68 1.89 -0.64
CA PHE A 65 -1.26 0.68 -1.33
C PHE A 65 -0.65 1.09 -2.67
N LEU A 66 0.59 0.67 -2.90
CA LEU A 66 1.27 0.86 -4.18
C LEU A 66 1.73 -0.49 -4.71
N GLU A 67 1.78 -0.61 -6.04
CA GLU A 67 2.18 -1.82 -6.77
C GLU A 67 3.12 -1.48 -7.92
N ASN A 68 4.08 -2.37 -8.18
CA ASN A 68 5.15 -2.16 -9.16
C ASN A 68 5.93 -0.86 -8.88
N VAL A 69 6.31 -0.68 -7.61
CA VAL A 69 6.99 0.51 -7.14
C VAL A 69 8.46 0.45 -7.52
N SER A 70 8.99 1.54 -8.05
CA SER A 70 10.41 1.86 -8.03
C SER A 70 10.66 3.13 -7.22
N PHE A 71 11.73 3.14 -6.44
CA PHE A 71 12.10 4.31 -5.64
C PHE A 71 13.59 4.60 -5.69
N ILE A 72 13.92 5.88 -5.49
CA ILE A 72 15.27 6.35 -5.24
C ILE A 72 15.24 7.40 -4.13
N VAL A 73 16.14 7.26 -3.17
CA VAL A 73 16.39 8.21 -2.09
C VAL A 73 17.74 8.85 -2.35
N SER A 74 17.77 10.14 -2.62
CA SER A 74 19.01 10.89 -2.83
C SER A 74 18.95 12.20 -2.06
N GLU A 75 20.01 12.49 -1.30
CA GLU A 75 20.11 13.70 -0.48
C GLU A 75 18.98 13.81 0.55
N LYS A 76 17.97 14.65 0.29
CA LYS A 76 16.76 14.85 1.11
C LYS A 76 15.47 14.68 0.29
N THR A 77 15.54 13.96 -0.84
CA THR A 77 14.38 13.70 -1.68
C THR A 77 14.18 12.20 -1.85
N ILE A 78 12.94 11.75 -1.66
CA ILE A 78 12.47 10.41 -2.02
C ILE A 78 11.62 10.56 -3.28
N LYS A 79 11.98 9.87 -4.35
CA LYS A 79 11.18 9.80 -5.58
C LYS A 79 10.64 8.39 -5.74
N ILE A 80 9.33 8.27 -5.85
CA ILE A 80 8.60 7.03 -6.08
C ILE A 80 7.94 7.12 -7.46
N LYS A 81 8.01 6.03 -8.22
CA LYS A 81 7.24 5.82 -9.45
C LYS A 81 6.47 4.51 -9.33
N THR A 82 5.20 4.55 -9.73
CA THR A 82 4.28 3.43 -9.60
C THR A 82 3.22 3.54 -10.70
N ASP A 83 2.72 2.41 -11.19
CA ASP A 83 1.65 2.40 -12.22
C ASP A 83 0.25 2.32 -11.59
N SER A 84 0.21 2.29 -10.26
CA SER A 84 -1.01 2.13 -9.47
C SER A 84 -1.89 3.36 -9.51
N GLN A 85 -3.20 3.15 -9.38
CA GLN A 85 -4.07 4.18 -8.82
C GLN A 85 -3.77 4.32 -7.33
N VAL A 86 -3.83 5.55 -6.82
CA VAL A 86 -3.53 5.86 -5.41
C VAL A 86 -4.81 6.24 -4.70
N THR A 87 -5.18 5.42 -3.70
CA THR A 87 -6.21 5.75 -2.73
C THR A 87 -5.55 6.03 -1.39
N PHE A 88 -5.81 7.21 -0.83
CA PHE A 88 -5.32 7.59 0.49
C PHE A 88 -6.20 7.00 1.58
N LEU A 89 -5.57 6.37 2.55
CA LEU A 89 -6.22 5.81 3.71
C LEU A 89 -5.71 6.48 4.98
N GLU A 90 -6.55 6.53 5.99
CA GLU A 90 -6.22 7.02 7.33
C GLU A 90 -6.70 6.06 8.41
N GLN A 91 -6.19 6.22 9.62
CA GLN A 91 -6.64 5.43 10.76
C GLN A 91 -8.03 5.88 11.20
N ALA A 92 -8.97 4.94 11.21
CA ALA A 92 -10.30 5.19 11.72
C ALA A 92 -10.29 5.40 13.24
N ARG A 93 -11.20 6.26 13.70
CA ARG A 93 -11.44 6.48 15.15
C ARG A 93 -12.16 5.29 15.80
N VAL A 94 -12.92 4.54 15.01
CA VAL A 94 -13.67 3.36 15.45
C VAL A 94 -13.08 2.13 14.77
N LYS A 95 -13.20 0.96 15.43
CA LYS A 95 -12.71 -0.30 14.87
C LYS A 95 -13.45 -0.64 13.58
N VAL A 96 -12.69 -0.84 12.51
CA VAL A 96 -13.15 -1.35 11.21
C VAL A 96 -13.25 -2.87 11.31
N ASP A 97 -14.42 -3.42 10.98
CA ASP A 97 -14.63 -4.87 10.89
C ASP A 97 -14.84 -5.29 9.43
N LEU A 98 -13.82 -5.96 8.87
CA LEU A 98 -13.83 -6.52 7.52
C LEU A 98 -13.91 -8.05 7.53
N THR A 99 -14.18 -8.66 8.70
CA THR A 99 -14.08 -10.12 8.90
C THR A 99 -14.93 -10.91 7.92
N LYS A 100 -16.15 -10.41 7.63
CA LYS A 100 -17.07 -11.05 6.67
C LYS A 100 -16.50 -11.02 5.24
N LEU A 101 -15.98 -9.86 4.81
CA LEU A 101 -15.39 -9.68 3.47
C LEU A 101 -14.13 -10.51 3.30
N ILE A 102 -13.25 -10.53 4.31
CA ILE A 102 -12.05 -11.37 4.34
C ILE A 102 -12.43 -12.85 4.20
N LYS A 103 -13.40 -13.32 4.97
CA LYS A 103 -13.87 -14.72 4.92
C LYS A 103 -14.44 -15.08 3.54
N GLU A 104 -15.20 -14.18 2.94
CA GLU A 104 -15.75 -14.38 1.60
C GLU A 104 -14.64 -14.46 0.54
N LYS A 105 -13.69 -13.54 0.57
CA LYS A 105 -12.55 -13.53 -0.36
C LYS A 105 -11.69 -14.78 -0.22
N ARG A 106 -11.40 -15.23 1.00
CA ARG A 106 -10.68 -16.49 1.24
C ARG A 106 -11.39 -17.69 0.60
N LYS A 107 -12.72 -17.80 0.73
CA LYS A 107 -13.50 -18.88 0.08
C LYS A 107 -13.41 -18.83 -1.45
N GLN A 108 -13.50 -17.64 -2.03
CA GLN A 108 -13.38 -17.45 -3.48
C GLN A 108 -11.99 -17.86 -3.99
N ILE A 109 -10.94 -17.48 -3.27
CA ILE A 109 -9.55 -17.87 -3.56
C ILE A 109 -9.36 -19.38 -3.45
N GLU A 110 -9.89 -20.00 -2.40
CA GLU A 110 -9.79 -21.44 -2.17
C GLU A 110 -10.44 -22.23 -3.32
N TYR A 111 -11.65 -21.85 -3.71
CA TYR A 111 -12.37 -22.44 -4.84
C TYR A 111 -11.57 -22.34 -6.15
N LEU A 112 -11.11 -21.15 -6.52
CA LEU A 112 -10.33 -20.94 -7.75
C LEU A 112 -8.96 -21.63 -7.69
N SER A 113 -8.35 -21.72 -6.50
CA SER A 113 -7.08 -22.43 -6.30
C SER A 113 -7.25 -23.96 -6.46
N ALA A 114 -8.40 -24.51 -6.06
CA ALA A 114 -8.73 -25.91 -6.32
C ALA A 114 -8.90 -26.18 -7.82
N ILE A 115 -9.61 -25.29 -8.54
CA ILE A 115 -9.76 -25.38 -10.00
C ILE A 115 -8.40 -25.30 -10.72
N LYS A 116 -7.50 -24.41 -10.27
CA LYS A 116 -6.14 -24.28 -10.82
C LYS A 116 -5.35 -25.59 -10.83
N LYS A 117 -5.58 -26.49 -9.85
CA LYS A 117 -4.89 -27.79 -9.79
C LYS A 117 -5.33 -28.75 -10.90
N ILE A 118 -6.54 -28.58 -11.44
CA ILE A 118 -7.13 -29.44 -12.48
C ILE A 118 -6.93 -28.82 -13.86
N GLY A 119 -7.00 -27.49 -13.93
CA GLY A 119 -6.91 -26.71 -15.16
C GLY A 119 -7.82 -25.48 -15.03
N ILE A 120 -7.23 -24.29 -15.04
CA ILE A 120 -7.94 -23.01 -14.90
C ILE A 120 -7.87 -22.23 -16.20
N ASN A 121 -8.99 -21.63 -16.61
CA ASN A 121 -9.00 -20.71 -17.74
C ASN A 121 -8.36 -19.36 -17.37
N ILE A 122 -8.03 -18.56 -18.39
CA ILE A 122 -7.32 -17.29 -18.21
C ILE A 122 -8.13 -16.33 -17.32
N ASP A 123 -9.45 -16.19 -17.56
CA ASP A 123 -10.29 -15.28 -16.79
C ASP A 123 -10.33 -15.62 -15.29
N ASN A 124 -10.46 -16.90 -14.96
CA ASN A 124 -10.46 -17.37 -13.58
C ASN A 124 -9.08 -17.24 -12.95
N TYR A 125 -8.00 -17.38 -13.73
CA TYR A 125 -6.64 -17.14 -13.26
C TYR A 125 -6.41 -15.66 -12.91
N LEU A 126 -6.88 -14.74 -13.76
CA LEU A 126 -6.82 -13.30 -13.49
C LEU A 126 -7.64 -12.95 -12.24
N ARG A 127 -8.89 -13.42 -12.15
CA ARG A 127 -9.73 -13.24 -10.95
C ARG A 127 -9.09 -13.78 -9.68
N LEU A 128 -8.40 -14.92 -9.75
CA LEU A 128 -7.69 -15.46 -8.61
C LEU A 128 -6.60 -14.50 -8.11
N ASN A 129 -5.85 -13.87 -9.02
CA ASN A 129 -4.85 -12.88 -8.66
C ASN A 129 -5.49 -11.62 -8.07
N ASP A 130 -6.57 -11.12 -8.68
CA ASP A 130 -7.31 -9.95 -8.17
C ASP A 130 -7.86 -10.22 -6.76
N TYR A 131 -8.41 -11.40 -6.51
CA TYR A 131 -8.93 -11.74 -5.18
C TYR A 131 -7.83 -11.86 -4.15
N LYS A 132 -6.65 -12.39 -4.49
CA LYS A 132 -5.49 -12.40 -3.59
C LYS A 132 -5.04 -10.99 -3.24
N GLN A 133 -5.01 -10.10 -4.23
CA GLN A 133 -4.67 -8.70 -4.01
C GLN A 133 -5.71 -7.99 -3.12
N MET A 134 -7.01 -8.20 -3.35
CA MET A 134 -8.07 -7.65 -2.51
C MET A 134 -8.00 -8.21 -1.09
N LEU A 135 -7.71 -9.50 -0.92
CA LEU A 135 -7.57 -10.12 0.39
C LEU A 135 -6.42 -9.47 1.17
N TYR A 136 -5.25 -9.32 0.54
CA TYR A 136 -4.09 -8.63 1.11
C TYR A 136 -4.45 -7.22 1.61
N GLU A 137 -5.15 -6.42 0.79
CA GLU A 137 -5.58 -5.08 1.20
C GLU A 137 -6.57 -5.11 2.37
N LEU A 138 -7.58 -5.99 2.34
CA LEU A 138 -8.58 -6.12 3.39
C LEU A 138 -7.95 -6.53 4.73
N GLU A 139 -7.01 -7.47 4.70
CA GLU A 139 -6.32 -7.96 5.90
C GLU A 139 -5.49 -6.85 6.54
N LEU A 140 -4.74 -6.08 5.75
CA LEU A 140 -3.95 -4.96 6.26
C LEU A 140 -4.82 -3.77 6.70
N ARG A 141 -5.92 -3.48 5.99
CA ARG A 141 -6.88 -2.46 6.43
C ARG A 141 -7.49 -2.82 7.78
N GLN A 142 -7.84 -4.08 7.99
CA GLN A 142 -8.34 -4.53 9.29
C GLN A 142 -7.24 -4.50 10.36
N LEU A 143 -6.02 -4.95 10.04
CA LEU A 143 -4.88 -4.98 10.96
C LEU A 143 -4.50 -3.59 11.47
N PHE A 144 -4.48 -2.60 10.58
CA PHE A 144 -4.09 -1.22 10.87
C PHE A 144 -5.26 -0.26 11.11
N ASN A 145 -6.50 -0.78 11.11
CA ASN A 145 -7.73 -0.03 11.31
C ASN A 145 -7.94 1.12 10.31
N LEU A 146 -7.83 0.84 9.01
CA LEU A 146 -7.76 1.85 7.94
C LEU A 146 -9.08 2.02 7.19
N VAL A 147 -9.44 3.28 6.95
CA VAL A 147 -10.55 3.74 6.10
C VAL A 147 -10.04 4.69 5.03
N GLU A 148 -10.83 4.91 3.98
CA GLU A 148 -10.52 5.92 2.97
C GLU A 148 -10.53 7.30 3.59
N GLY A 149 -9.54 8.13 3.25
CA GLY A 149 -9.43 9.51 3.68
C GLY A 149 -9.34 10.44 2.48
N ASP A 150 -9.77 11.69 2.67
CA ASP A 150 -9.66 12.73 1.65
C ASP A 150 -8.37 13.53 1.86
N LEU A 151 -7.47 13.48 0.88
CA LEU A 151 -6.22 14.22 0.87
C LEU A 151 -6.43 15.75 0.88
N ASN A 152 -7.58 16.21 0.38
CA ASN A 152 -7.94 17.62 0.22
C ASN A 152 -8.67 18.21 1.44
N GLU A 153 -9.05 17.39 2.42
CA GLU A 153 -9.55 17.82 3.74
C GLU A 153 -8.41 17.97 4.76
#